data_AF-U9TAB1-F1
#
_entry.id   AF-U9TAB1-F1
#
_cell.length_a   1.000
_cell.length_b   1.000
_cell.length_c   1.000
_cell.angle_alpha   90.00
_cell.angle_beta   90.00
_cell.angle_gamma   90.00
#
_symmetry.space_group_name_H-M   'P 1'
#
loop_
_entity.id
_entity.type
_entity.pdbx_description
1 polymer ?
#
loop_
_entity_poly.entity_id
_entity_poly.type
_entity_poly.pdbx_seq_one_letter_code
_entity_poly.pdbx_strand_id
1 'polypeptide(L)'
;MTDKTPVGPQIGNSADHFFQSDSDLVTQERRTAKRENKAGDPIECTSKVLCLVLSEKAEESEYAYIGESGFIAKRINLLTGKTTKVFKGHTGPVTCLGLWYKDNDEYLITGSWDKTLIKWNTKTKESIHTFVAHTDFVKSLAISHFASILYSGSSDNFIYSWNLVTGEQLQKFKGHSRGIEDLALDETETFLFSASSDGYIRKWNANTGECSHVFKGHLTSVYALKIFNEEMWTASADKTVKRWDLETGEPDTTLAHPDFVKCLVVIGPYVITGSRDENIRIFEIGNGDMINKFEGHFDEVACMAVRGITLYTGSLDCTIRKWSIAEEDIRTKTENKKSLQKSIPIKKEVNSSLLTEEEERELAELME
;
A
#
# COMPACT_ATOMS: atom_id res chain seq x y z
N MET A 1 28.16 20.92 -34.55
CA MET A 1 27.86 19.61 -35.19
C MET A 1 28.56 18.56 -34.36
N THR A 2 27.84 17.93 -33.44
CA THR A 2 28.31 16.79 -32.65
C THR A 2 27.33 15.67 -32.92
N ASP A 3 27.82 14.64 -33.61
CA ASP A 3 27.08 13.45 -34.01
C ASP A 3 26.47 12.76 -32.78
N LYS A 4 25.15 12.63 -32.77
CA LYS A 4 24.44 11.67 -31.94
C LYS A 4 24.26 10.41 -32.78
N THR A 5 25.17 9.45 -32.62
CA THR A 5 24.93 8.07 -33.09
C THR A 5 23.71 7.51 -32.38
N PRO A 6 22.74 6.91 -33.11
CA PRO A 6 21.60 6.25 -32.48
C PRO A 6 22.10 4.97 -31.80
N VAL A 7 21.79 4.83 -30.51
CA VAL A 7 22.05 3.59 -29.76
C VAL A 7 21.15 2.51 -30.37
N GLY A 8 21.75 1.57 -31.10
CA GLY A 8 21.07 0.38 -31.60
C GLY A 8 20.57 -0.51 -30.46
N PRO A 9 19.64 -1.44 -30.75
CA PRO A 9 19.11 -2.34 -29.73
C PRO A 9 20.26 -3.14 -29.08
N GLN A 10 20.31 -3.10 -27.75
CA GLN A 10 21.26 -3.88 -26.94
C GLN A 10 20.84 -5.35 -27.00
N ILE A 11 21.44 -6.10 -27.94
CA ILE A 11 21.28 -7.56 -28.07
C ILE A 11 22.31 -8.17 -27.12
N GLY A 12 21.86 -9.02 -26.18
CA GLY A 12 22.73 -9.61 -25.16
C GLY A 12 23.86 -10.45 -25.76
N ASN A 13 25.02 -10.47 -25.09
CA ASN A 13 26.25 -11.14 -25.54
C ASN A 13 26.29 -12.67 -25.29
N SER A 14 25.17 -13.31 -24.97
CA SER A 14 25.11 -14.75 -24.68
C SER A 14 24.55 -15.53 -25.87
N ALA A 15 25.29 -16.56 -26.29
CA ALA A 15 25.00 -17.36 -27.49
C ALA A 15 23.65 -18.12 -27.43
N ASP A 16 23.10 -18.31 -26.23
CA ASP A 16 21.84 -19.01 -25.99
C ASP A 16 20.60 -18.10 -25.99
N HIS A 17 20.76 -16.77 -26.06
CA HIS A 17 19.67 -15.78 -25.94
C HIS A 17 19.61 -14.80 -27.12
N PHE A 18 19.59 -15.34 -28.35
CA PHE A 18 19.76 -14.61 -29.62
C PHE A 18 18.73 -13.49 -29.94
N PHE A 19 17.69 -13.31 -29.12
CA PHE A 19 16.66 -12.25 -29.31
C PHE A 19 16.19 -11.59 -28.00
N GLN A 20 16.84 -11.85 -26.87
CA GLN A 20 16.45 -11.25 -25.59
C GLN A 20 17.43 -10.14 -25.23
N SER A 21 16.90 -8.98 -24.83
CA SER A 21 17.75 -7.92 -24.27
C SER A 21 18.23 -8.33 -22.89
N ASP A 22 19.36 -7.77 -22.43
CA ASP A 22 19.84 -7.99 -21.06
C ASP A 22 18.76 -7.61 -20.02
N SER A 23 17.91 -6.61 -20.32
CA SER A 23 16.78 -6.25 -19.47
C SER A 23 15.67 -7.32 -19.42
N ASP A 24 15.44 -8.04 -20.52
CA ASP A 24 14.45 -9.13 -20.56
C ASP A 24 14.94 -10.34 -19.76
N LEU A 25 16.24 -10.63 -19.84
CA LEU A 25 16.89 -11.68 -19.05
C LEU A 25 16.79 -11.39 -17.56
N VAL A 26 17.17 -10.18 -17.12
CA VAL A 26 17.04 -9.75 -15.72
C VAL A 26 15.58 -9.83 -15.26
N THR A 27 14.63 -9.46 -16.14
CA THR A 27 13.20 -9.56 -15.82
C THR A 27 12.73 -11.01 -15.69
N GLN A 28 13.23 -11.92 -16.53
CA GLN A 28 12.95 -13.35 -16.44
C GLN A 28 13.53 -13.98 -15.18
N GLU A 29 14.80 -13.71 -14.88
CA GLU A 29 15.48 -14.15 -13.66
C GLU A 29 14.75 -13.66 -12.40
N ARG A 30 14.29 -12.40 -12.44
CA ARG A 30 13.48 -11.83 -11.36
C ARG A 30 12.12 -12.53 -11.22
N ARG A 31 11.48 -12.92 -12.34
CA ARG A 31 10.21 -13.69 -12.33
C ARG A 31 10.41 -15.13 -11.84
N THR A 32 11.54 -15.77 -12.14
CA THR A 32 11.85 -17.11 -11.60
C THR A 32 12.15 -17.02 -10.10
N ALA A 33 12.94 -16.04 -9.66
CA ALA A 33 13.18 -15.79 -8.24
C ALA A 33 11.87 -15.53 -7.48
N LYS A 34 10.90 -14.84 -8.12
CA LYS A 34 9.55 -14.63 -7.57
C LYS A 34 8.79 -15.93 -7.31
N ARG A 35 8.84 -16.88 -8.26
CA ARG A 35 8.14 -18.17 -8.11
C ARG A 35 8.72 -19.02 -6.97
N GLU A 36 10.01 -18.89 -6.73
CA GLU A 36 10.70 -19.64 -5.68
C GLU A 36 10.61 -18.96 -4.30
N ASN A 37 10.17 -17.69 -4.25
CA ASN A 37 10.15 -16.94 -3.01
C ASN A 37 9.00 -17.29 -2.07
N LYS A 38 9.34 -18.06 -1.03
CA LYS A 38 8.44 -18.47 0.06
C LYS A 38 8.34 -17.49 1.23
N ALA A 39 9.00 -16.33 1.16
CA ALA A 39 8.97 -15.36 2.26
C ALA A 39 7.54 -14.88 2.55
N GLY A 40 7.07 -15.09 3.78
CA GLY A 40 5.74 -14.67 4.21
C GLY A 40 4.60 -15.50 3.59
N ASP A 41 4.76 -16.82 3.48
CA ASP A 41 3.70 -17.78 3.12
C ASP A 41 2.73 -17.30 2.02
N PRO A 42 3.22 -17.13 0.78
CA PRO A 42 2.45 -16.51 -0.29
C PRO A 42 1.20 -17.32 -0.67
N ILE A 43 0.07 -16.62 -0.72
CA ILE A 43 -1.17 -17.10 -1.31
C ILE A 43 -1.25 -16.53 -2.73
N GLU A 44 -1.19 -17.41 -3.73
CA GLU A 44 -1.31 -17.01 -5.12
C GLU A 44 -2.76 -16.66 -5.48
N CYS A 45 -2.95 -15.49 -6.08
CA CYS A 45 -4.21 -15.01 -6.62
C CYS A 45 -4.17 -15.04 -8.15
N THR A 46 -5.35 -15.08 -8.80
CA THR A 46 -5.41 -15.16 -10.27
C THR A 46 -5.07 -13.84 -10.96
N SER A 47 -5.09 -12.74 -10.22
CA SER A 47 -4.92 -11.38 -10.73
C SER A 47 -4.33 -10.49 -9.65
N LYS A 48 -3.95 -9.27 -10.02
CA LYS A 48 -3.33 -8.31 -9.11
C LYS A 48 -4.28 -7.97 -7.98
N VAL A 49 -3.78 -7.95 -6.75
CA VAL A 49 -4.58 -7.65 -5.56
C VAL A 49 -4.48 -6.14 -5.32
N LEU A 50 -5.61 -5.45 -5.42
CA LEU A 50 -5.67 -3.99 -5.29
C LEU A 50 -6.08 -3.56 -3.88
N CYS A 51 -6.99 -4.31 -3.27
CA CYS A 51 -7.50 -4.05 -1.94
C CYS A 51 -7.82 -5.35 -1.20
N LEU A 52 -7.76 -5.29 0.13
CA LEU A 52 -7.95 -6.43 1.02
C LEU A 52 -8.64 -5.96 2.30
N VAL A 53 -9.66 -6.71 2.72
CA VAL A 53 -10.37 -6.49 3.98
C VAL A 53 -10.53 -7.84 4.68
N LEU A 54 -10.29 -7.85 5.99
CA LEU A 54 -10.41 -9.04 6.82
C LEU A 54 -11.84 -9.14 7.36
N SER A 55 -12.42 -10.35 7.43
CA SER A 55 -13.71 -10.52 8.11
C SER A 55 -13.55 -10.30 9.62
N GLU A 56 -14.49 -9.60 10.23
CA GLU A 56 -14.44 -9.26 11.67
C GLU A 56 -15.16 -10.29 12.54
N LYS A 57 -15.99 -11.15 11.94
CA LYS A 57 -16.68 -12.21 12.68
C LYS A 57 -15.67 -13.25 13.16
N ALA A 58 -15.70 -13.55 14.46
CA ALA A 58 -14.80 -14.54 15.07
C ALA A 58 -14.87 -15.92 14.38
N GLU A 59 -16.08 -16.36 14.03
CA GLU A 59 -16.34 -17.62 13.31
C GLU A 59 -15.80 -17.61 11.87
N GLU A 60 -15.67 -16.44 11.26
CA GLU A 60 -15.18 -16.26 9.88
C GLU A 60 -13.78 -15.61 9.86
N SER A 61 -13.05 -15.68 10.97
CA SER A 61 -11.72 -15.07 11.13
C SER A 61 -10.67 -15.67 10.19
N GLU A 62 -10.90 -16.84 9.61
CA GLU A 62 -10.01 -17.40 8.59
C GLU A 62 -10.23 -16.79 7.19
N TYR A 63 -11.26 -15.96 6.99
CA TYR A 63 -11.59 -15.40 5.70
C TYR A 63 -11.13 -13.95 5.53
N ALA A 64 -10.78 -13.62 4.29
CA ALA A 64 -10.56 -12.27 3.81
C ALA A 64 -11.30 -12.04 2.48
N TYR A 65 -11.67 -10.79 2.25
CA TYR A 65 -12.21 -10.30 0.99
C TYR A 65 -11.13 -9.55 0.23
N ILE A 66 -11.01 -9.85 -1.06
CA ILE A 66 -9.98 -9.28 -1.93
C ILE A 66 -10.62 -8.70 -3.19
N GLY A 67 -10.13 -7.53 -3.60
CA GLY A 67 -10.52 -6.88 -4.84
C GLY A 67 -9.38 -7.05 -5.84
N GLU A 68 -9.71 -7.63 -6.99
CA GLU A 68 -8.73 -7.93 -8.02
C GLU A 68 -8.85 -6.96 -9.21
N SER A 69 -7.73 -6.79 -9.92
CA SER A 69 -7.73 -6.10 -11.21
C SER A 69 -8.57 -6.79 -12.29
N GLY A 70 -8.95 -8.06 -12.07
CA GLY A 70 -9.79 -8.87 -12.96
C GLY A 70 -11.29 -8.62 -12.84
N PHE A 71 -11.70 -7.47 -12.29
CA PHE A 71 -13.09 -6.99 -12.18
C PHE A 71 -13.98 -7.80 -11.21
N ILE A 72 -13.33 -8.53 -10.32
CA ILE A 72 -13.97 -9.48 -9.43
C ILE A 72 -13.54 -9.19 -8.00
N ALA A 73 -14.48 -9.25 -7.08
CA ALA A 73 -14.19 -9.38 -5.67
C ALA A 73 -14.34 -10.85 -5.25
N LYS A 74 -13.48 -11.34 -4.37
CA LYS A 74 -13.49 -12.73 -3.91
C LYS A 74 -13.39 -12.81 -2.40
N ARG A 75 -13.94 -13.88 -1.84
CA ARG A 75 -13.67 -14.31 -0.47
C ARG A 75 -12.69 -15.46 -0.50
N ILE A 76 -11.54 -15.30 0.12
CA ILE A 76 -10.49 -16.31 0.22
C ILE A 76 -10.37 -16.84 1.64
N ASN A 77 -10.08 -18.12 1.79
CA ASN A 77 -9.62 -18.68 3.05
C ASN A 77 -8.12 -18.41 3.17
N LEU A 78 -7.70 -17.72 4.22
CA LEU A 78 -6.31 -17.33 4.43
C LEU A 78 -5.44 -18.54 4.75
N LEU A 79 -5.94 -19.57 5.44
CA LEU A 79 -5.16 -20.76 5.78
C LEU A 79 -4.87 -21.63 4.55
N THR A 80 -5.89 -21.87 3.73
CA THR A 80 -5.76 -22.78 2.58
C THR A 80 -5.47 -22.08 1.26
N GLY A 81 -5.58 -20.75 1.19
CA GLY A 81 -5.49 -19.96 -0.03
C GLY A 81 -6.63 -20.19 -1.03
N LYS A 82 -7.67 -20.93 -0.66
CA LYS A 82 -8.75 -21.31 -1.58
C LYS A 82 -9.82 -20.21 -1.64
N THR A 83 -10.29 -19.92 -2.84
CA THR A 83 -11.45 -19.04 -3.04
C THR A 83 -12.74 -19.77 -2.65
N THR A 84 -13.54 -19.16 -1.78
CA THR A 84 -14.84 -19.70 -1.34
C THR A 84 -16.02 -19.03 -2.04
N LYS A 85 -15.97 -17.70 -2.20
CA LYS A 85 -17.03 -16.92 -2.85
C LYS A 85 -16.43 -15.98 -3.89
N VAL A 86 -17.20 -15.72 -4.94
CA VAL A 86 -16.83 -14.85 -6.06
C VAL A 86 -18.00 -13.93 -6.35
N PHE A 87 -17.76 -12.63 -6.36
CA PHE A 87 -18.72 -11.57 -6.63
C PHE A 87 -18.40 -10.96 -7.99
N LYS A 88 -19.29 -11.20 -8.97
CA LYS A 88 -19.14 -10.76 -10.36
C LYS A 88 -20.25 -9.77 -10.68
N GLY A 89 -19.88 -8.62 -11.25
CA GLY A 89 -20.84 -7.62 -11.74
C GLY A 89 -20.18 -6.31 -12.16
N HIS A 90 -19.00 -6.01 -11.60
CA HIS A 90 -18.19 -4.88 -12.06
C HIS A 90 -17.63 -5.11 -13.47
N THR A 91 -17.45 -4.01 -14.20
CA THR A 91 -16.86 -4.00 -15.56
C THR A 91 -15.45 -3.39 -15.57
N GLY A 92 -14.89 -3.10 -14.40
CA GLY A 92 -13.56 -2.53 -14.22
C GLY A 92 -12.88 -3.07 -12.95
N PRO A 93 -11.59 -2.77 -12.75
CA PRO A 93 -10.84 -3.21 -11.56
C PRO A 93 -11.52 -2.81 -10.25
N VAL A 94 -11.58 -3.75 -9.29
CA VAL A 94 -12.13 -3.49 -7.95
C VAL A 94 -11.02 -2.91 -7.08
N THR A 95 -11.13 -1.64 -6.75
CA THR A 95 -10.10 -0.83 -6.09
C THR A 95 -10.26 -0.68 -4.60
N CYS A 96 -11.50 -0.73 -4.11
CA CYS A 96 -11.77 -0.62 -2.69
C CYS A 96 -12.87 -1.58 -2.26
N LEU A 97 -12.79 -1.99 -0.99
CA LEU A 97 -13.69 -2.93 -0.34
C LEU A 97 -14.02 -2.43 1.06
N GLY A 98 -15.22 -2.74 1.52
CA GLY A 98 -15.62 -2.54 2.90
C GLY A 98 -16.64 -3.59 3.33
N LEU A 99 -16.66 -3.91 4.62
CA LEU A 99 -17.66 -4.79 5.20
C LEU A 99 -18.62 -3.95 6.02
N TRP A 100 -19.92 -4.18 5.82
CA TRP A 100 -20.97 -3.57 6.62
C TRP A 100 -21.79 -4.66 7.27
N TYR A 101 -22.04 -4.52 8.57
CA TYR A 101 -22.79 -5.47 9.36
C TYR A 101 -24.11 -4.86 9.80
N LYS A 102 -25.19 -5.60 9.61
CA LYS A 102 -26.53 -5.21 10.09
C LYS A 102 -27.32 -6.46 10.44
N ASP A 103 -27.92 -6.47 11.62
CA ASP A 103 -28.82 -7.55 12.10
C ASP A 103 -28.21 -8.97 11.94
N ASN A 104 -26.93 -9.13 12.30
CA ASN A 104 -26.11 -10.34 12.13
C ASN A 104 -25.79 -10.74 10.67
N ASP A 105 -26.29 -10.01 9.68
CA ASP A 105 -25.89 -10.18 8.28
C ASP A 105 -24.62 -9.39 7.96
N GLU A 106 -23.80 -9.98 7.10
CA GLU A 106 -22.58 -9.38 6.58
C GLU A 106 -22.83 -8.99 5.11
N TYR A 107 -22.53 -7.74 4.79
CA TYR A 107 -22.64 -7.19 3.45
C TYR A 107 -21.25 -6.74 2.99
N LEU A 108 -20.91 -7.09 1.75
CA LEU A 108 -19.68 -6.61 1.11
C LEU A 108 -20.03 -5.39 0.27
N ILE A 109 -19.26 -4.32 0.39
CA ILE A 109 -19.35 -3.16 -0.49
C ILE A 109 -18.08 -3.13 -1.32
N THR A 110 -18.24 -3.00 -2.63
CA THR A 110 -17.14 -2.98 -3.59
C THR A 110 -17.19 -1.69 -4.39
N GLY A 111 -16.05 -1.02 -4.57
CA GLY A 111 -15.90 0.12 -5.47
C GLY A 111 -14.93 -0.20 -6.60
N SER A 112 -15.20 0.36 -7.77
CA SER A 112 -14.54 -0.04 -9.02
C SER A 112 -14.21 1.14 -9.93
N TRP A 113 -13.27 0.91 -10.84
CA TRP A 113 -12.98 1.78 -11.99
C TRP A 113 -14.13 1.86 -13.00
N ASP A 114 -15.16 1.02 -12.90
CA ASP A 114 -16.40 1.22 -13.65
C ASP A 114 -17.27 2.37 -13.12
N LYS A 115 -16.78 3.11 -12.11
CA LYS A 115 -17.39 4.31 -11.54
C LYS A 115 -18.62 4.02 -10.67
N THR A 116 -18.85 2.75 -10.36
CA THR A 116 -19.96 2.31 -9.51
C THR A 116 -19.44 1.72 -8.20
N LEU A 117 -20.31 1.73 -7.20
CA LEU A 117 -20.16 0.87 -6.02
C LEU A 117 -21.30 -0.13 -6.00
N ILE A 118 -21.05 -1.35 -5.53
CA ILE A 118 -22.07 -2.39 -5.40
C ILE A 118 -22.08 -2.93 -3.97
N LYS A 119 -23.26 -3.00 -3.37
CA LYS A 119 -23.51 -3.70 -2.10
C LYS A 119 -23.99 -5.11 -2.40
N TRP A 120 -23.29 -6.10 -1.86
CA TRP A 120 -23.55 -7.51 -2.04
C TRP A 120 -24.04 -8.14 -0.73
N ASN A 121 -24.98 -9.06 -0.83
CA ASN A 121 -25.23 -10.01 0.25
C ASN A 121 -24.13 -11.08 0.26
N THR A 122 -23.39 -11.24 1.35
CA THR A 122 -22.29 -12.22 1.38
C THR A 122 -22.79 -13.66 1.38
N LYS A 123 -24.00 -13.95 1.87
CA LYS A 123 -24.60 -15.30 1.91
C LYS A 123 -25.14 -15.68 0.53
N THR A 124 -25.98 -14.85 -0.08
CA THR A 124 -26.61 -15.15 -1.38
C THR A 124 -25.72 -14.82 -2.58
N LYS A 125 -24.75 -13.92 -2.40
CA LYS A 125 -23.87 -13.33 -3.44
C LYS A 125 -24.61 -12.42 -4.43
N GLU A 126 -25.84 -12.04 -4.13
CA GLU A 126 -26.63 -11.16 -4.97
C GLU A 126 -26.25 -9.70 -4.73
N SER A 127 -26.26 -8.91 -5.81
CA SER A 127 -26.16 -7.45 -5.74
C SER A 127 -27.48 -6.88 -5.23
N ILE A 128 -27.45 -6.19 -4.10
CA ILE A 128 -28.63 -5.57 -3.48
C ILE A 128 -28.82 -4.16 -4.04
N HIS A 129 -27.77 -3.35 -3.98
CA HIS A 129 -27.79 -1.95 -4.41
C HIS A 129 -26.57 -1.67 -5.29
N THR A 130 -26.78 -0.92 -6.36
CA THR A 130 -25.72 -0.35 -7.20
C THR A 130 -25.77 1.16 -7.05
N PHE A 131 -24.72 1.73 -6.47
CA PHE A 131 -24.59 3.17 -6.26
C PHE A 131 -23.92 3.81 -7.47
N VAL A 132 -24.67 4.68 -8.15
CA VAL A 132 -24.23 5.35 -9.39
C VAL A 132 -24.37 6.86 -9.21
N ALA A 133 -23.24 7.53 -9.02
CA ALA A 133 -23.16 9.00 -9.07
C ALA A 133 -21.80 9.51 -9.53
N HIS A 134 -20.73 8.74 -9.27
CA HIS A 134 -19.39 9.12 -9.69
C HIS A 134 -19.25 9.14 -11.21
N THR A 135 -18.51 10.13 -11.71
CA THR A 135 -18.24 10.28 -13.15
C THR A 135 -16.88 9.70 -13.56
N ASP A 136 -16.08 9.29 -12.57
CA ASP A 136 -14.75 8.71 -12.74
C ASP A 136 -14.48 7.60 -11.70
N PHE A 137 -13.29 6.99 -11.75
CA PHE A 137 -12.91 5.80 -10.99
C PHE A 137 -13.08 5.98 -9.48
N VAL A 138 -13.86 5.10 -8.86
CA VAL A 138 -13.95 4.99 -7.40
C VAL A 138 -12.64 4.41 -6.89
N LYS A 139 -12.06 5.02 -5.86
CA LYS A 139 -10.76 4.63 -5.32
C LYS A 139 -10.81 4.25 -3.86
N SER A 140 -11.73 4.82 -3.10
CA SER A 140 -11.82 4.62 -1.66
C SER A 140 -13.24 4.61 -1.17
N LEU A 141 -13.42 4.02 0.00
CA LEU A 141 -14.68 4.02 0.72
C LEU A 141 -14.41 4.07 2.22
N ALA A 142 -15.36 4.62 2.96
CA ALA A 142 -15.43 4.54 4.42
C ALA A 142 -16.88 4.24 4.83
N ILE A 143 -17.06 3.44 5.87
CA ILE A 143 -18.38 2.99 6.32
C ILE A 143 -18.58 3.46 7.76
N SER A 144 -19.67 4.20 7.99
CA SER A 144 -20.19 4.49 9.32
C SER A 144 -21.17 3.38 9.69
N HIS A 145 -20.84 2.61 10.72
CA HIS A 145 -21.69 1.52 11.18
C HIS A 145 -22.86 2.03 12.02
N PHE A 146 -22.65 3.13 12.77
CA PHE A 146 -23.69 3.72 13.60
C PHE A 146 -24.77 4.40 12.76
N ALA A 147 -24.38 5.26 11.82
CA ALA A 147 -25.33 5.97 10.95
C ALA A 147 -25.81 5.13 9.75
N SER A 148 -25.20 3.97 9.51
CA SER A 148 -25.43 3.15 8.30
C SER A 148 -25.19 3.94 7.00
N ILE A 149 -24.13 4.74 6.98
CA ILE A 149 -23.75 5.59 5.85
C ILE A 149 -22.48 5.06 5.21
N LEU A 150 -22.47 5.01 3.89
CA LEU A 150 -21.28 4.76 3.08
C LEU A 150 -20.78 6.09 2.51
N TYR A 151 -19.50 6.37 2.66
CA TYR A 151 -18.80 7.45 1.98
C TYR A 151 -17.94 6.86 0.86
N SER A 152 -18.02 7.41 -0.34
CA SER A 152 -17.24 6.95 -1.50
C SER A 152 -16.43 8.09 -2.09
N GLY A 153 -15.13 7.83 -2.31
CA GLY A 153 -14.18 8.77 -2.88
C GLY A 153 -13.76 8.35 -4.29
N SER A 154 -13.71 9.32 -5.21
CA SER A 154 -13.42 9.06 -6.63
C SER A 154 -12.39 10.02 -7.22
N SER A 155 -11.86 9.62 -8.37
CA SER A 155 -11.03 10.43 -9.26
C SER A 155 -11.77 11.63 -9.85
N ASP A 156 -13.10 11.71 -9.70
CA ASP A 156 -13.91 12.88 -10.07
C ASP A 156 -13.80 14.07 -9.10
N ASN A 157 -12.98 13.92 -8.05
CA ASN A 157 -12.70 14.90 -7.00
C ASN A 157 -13.83 15.10 -5.97
N PHE A 158 -14.89 14.28 -6.03
CA PHE A 158 -16.03 14.36 -5.13
C PHE A 158 -16.09 13.17 -4.18
N ILE A 159 -16.60 13.44 -2.97
CA ILE A 159 -17.05 12.39 -2.06
C ILE A 159 -18.57 12.37 -2.13
N TYR A 160 -19.16 11.18 -2.20
CA TYR A 160 -20.61 11.01 -2.05
C TYR A 160 -20.90 10.21 -0.80
N SER A 161 -21.99 10.54 -0.12
CA SER A 161 -22.53 9.73 0.97
C SER A 161 -23.81 9.02 0.54
N TRP A 162 -24.02 7.82 1.05
CA TRP A 162 -25.11 6.93 0.66
C TRP A 162 -25.72 6.26 1.88
N ASN A 163 -27.04 6.11 1.89
CA ASN A 163 -27.71 5.31 2.88
C ASN A 163 -27.56 3.82 2.52
N LEU A 164 -26.91 3.04 3.39
CA LEU A 164 -26.66 1.61 3.14
C LEU A 164 -27.92 0.75 3.20
N VAL A 165 -28.98 1.22 3.85
CA VAL A 165 -30.27 0.53 3.94
C VAL A 165 -31.09 0.79 2.68
N THR A 166 -31.32 2.05 2.33
CA THR A 166 -32.21 2.44 1.23
C THR A 166 -31.53 2.42 -0.14
N GLY A 167 -30.20 2.58 -0.18
CA GLY A 167 -29.47 2.73 -1.43
C GLY A 167 -29.39 4.16 -1.95
N GLU A 168 -30.00 5.12 -1.24
CA GLU A 168 -30.16 6.49 -1.72
C GLU A 168 -28.89 7.33 -1.50
N GLN A 169 -28.61 8.22 -2.44
CA GLN A 169 -27.58 9.24 -2.30
C GLN A 169 -28.04 10.31 -1.31
N LEU A 170 -27.22 10.59 -0.30
CA LEU A 170 -27.52 11.57 0.76
C LEU A 170 -26.88 12.92 0.45
N GLN A 171 -25.54 12.96 0.31
CA GLN A 171 -24.80 14.22 0.16
C GLN A 171 -23.68 14.11 -0.85
N LYS A 172 -23.24 15.27 -1.34
CA LYS A 172 -22.09 15.45 -2.22
C LYS A 172 -21.14 16.47 -1.61
N PHE A 173 -19.91 16.03 -1.33
CA PHE A 173 -18.87 16.85 -0.71
C PHE A 173 -17.99 17.44 -1.81
N LYS A 174 -17.83 18.76 -1.81
CA LYS A 174 -17.02 19.49 -2.79
C LYS A 174 -15.90 20.24 -2.06
N GLY A 175 -14.67 20.08 -2.53
CA GLY A 175 -13.54 20.88 -2.03
C GLY A 175 -12.18 20.44 -2.53
N HIS A 176 -11.96 19.16 -2.82
CA HIS A 176 -10.74 18.72 -3.47
C HIS A 176 -10.68 19.16 -4.94
N SER A 177 -9.46 19.40 -5.42
CA SER A 177 -9.19 19.81 -6.80
C SER A 177 -8.73 18.65 -7.69
N ARG A 178 -8.40 17.51 -7.09
CA ARG A 178 -8.02 16.25 -7.74
C ARG A 178 -8.67 15.06 -7.04
N GLY A 179 -8.48 13.88 -7.62
CA GLY A 179 -9.09 12.64 -7.16
C GLY A 179 -8.85 12.36 -5.68
N ILE A 180 -9.84 11.78 -5.03
CA ILE A 180 -9.73 11.27 -3.66
C ILE A 180 -9.12 9.88 -3.74
N GLU A 181 -8.04 9.67 -3.00
CA GLU A 181 -7.33 8.39 -2.97
C GLU A 181 -7.73 7.55 -1.76
N ASP A 182 -8.02 8.16 -0.60
CA ASP A 182 -8.42 7.44 0.62
C ASP A 182 -9.42 8.23 1.48
N LEU A 183 -10.19 7.50 2.29
CA LEU A 183 -11.18 8.00 3.22
C LEU A 183 -11.06 7.27 4.55
N ALA A 184 -11.16 8.00 5.66
CA ALA A 184 -11.30 7.40 6.99
C ALA A 184 -12.26 8.21 7.85
N LEU A 185 -13.00 7.52 8.71
CA LEU A 185 -13.78 8.14 9.78
C LEU A 185 -12.92 8.21 11.05
N ASP A 186 -13.24 9.16 11.91
CA ASP A 186 -12.80 9.14 13.30
C ASP A 186 -13.55 8.08 14.11
N GLU A 187 -13.06 7.81 15.32
CA GLU A 187 -13.67 6.84 16.23
C GLU A 187 -15.09 7.23 16.65
N THR A 188 -15.42 8.53 16.63
CA THR A 188 -16.77 9.03 16.93
C THR A 188 -17.72 9.00 15.73
N GLU A 189 -17.22 8.68 14.53
CA GLU A 189 -17.91 8.78 13.24
C GLU A 189 -18.53 10.18 12.95
N THR A 190 -18.09 11.22 13.65
CA THR A 190 -18.56 12.60 13.47
C THR A 190 -17.80 13.29 12.35
N PHE A 191 -16.53 12.93 12.15
CA PHE A 191 -15.66 13.54 11.17
C PHE A 191 -15.17 12.53 10.15
N LEU A 192 -15.28 12.92 8.88
CA LEU A 192 -14.68 12.22 7.76
C LEU A 192 -13.36 12.91 7.41
N PHE A 193 -12.32 12.14 7.17
CA PHE A 193 -11.05 12.61 6.64
C PHE A 193 -10.88 12.08 5.22
N SER A 194 -10.41 12.94 4.31
CA SER A 194 -10.12 12.55 2.94
C SER A 194 -8.71 12.92 2.53
N ALA A 195 -8.03 11.96 1.91
CA ALA A 195 -6.72 12.12 1.29
C ALA A 195 -6.87 12.22 -0.22
N SER A 196 -6.17 13.18 -0.84
CA SER A 196 -6.33 13.45 -2.27
C SER A 196 -5.01 13.52 -3.03
N SER A 197 -5.12 13.29 -4.33
CA SER A 197 -4.08 13.54 -5.34
C SER A 197 -3.70 15.01 -5.50
N ASP A 198 -4.39 15.94 -4.85
CA ASP A 198 -3.98 17.35 -4.77
C ASP A 198 -2.95 17.64 -3.67
N GLY A 199 -2.59 16.63 -2.88
CA GLY A 199 -1.61 16.74 -1.79
C GLY A 199 -2.20 17.27 -0.49
N TYR A 200 -3.50 17.57 -0.45
CA TYR A 200 -4.18 18.02 0.74
C TYR A 200 -4.94 16.88 1.42
N ILE A 201 -5.06 16.99 2.74
CA ILE A 201 -6.01 16.22 3.53
C ILE A 201 -7.08 17.18 4.03
N ARG A 202 -8.34 16.76 4.00
CA ARG A 202 -9.47 17.56 4.48
C ARG A 202 -10.22 16.83 5.57
N LYS A 203 -10.60 17.56 6.62
CA LYS A 203 -11.55 17.13 7.65
C LYS A 203 -12.92 17.70 7.30
N TRP A 204 -13.92 16.83 7.27
CA TRP A 204 -15.31 17.14 6.96
C TRP A 204 -16.18 16.79 8.14
N ASN A 205 -17.19 17.59 8.40
CA ASN A 205 -18.29 17.17 9.24
C ASN A 205 -19.11 16.12 8.45
N ALA A 206 -19.20 14.90 8.97
CA ALA A 206 -19.81 13.77 8.30
C ALA A 206 -21.34 13.95 8.11
N ASN A 207 -21.97 14.77 8.95
CA ASN A 207 -23.41 15.05 8.94
C ASN A 207 -23.78 16.23 8.03
N THR A 208 -22.96 17.28 7.97
CA THR A 208 -23.28 18.50 7.18
C THR A 208 -22.62 18.52 5.81
N GLY A 209 -21.53 17.77 5.63
CA GLY A 209 -20.73 17.81 4.41
C GLY A 209 -19.78 19.00 4.32
N GLU A 210 -19.69 19.81 5.36
CA GLU A 210 -18.84 21.00 5.39
C GLU A 210 -17.39 20.65 5.72
N CYS A 211 -16.45 21.27 5.00
CA CYS A 211 -15.03 21.14 5.26
C CYS A 211 -14.65 22.01 6.47
N SER A 212 -14.27 21.38 7.59
CA SER A 212 -13.89 22.10 8.82
C SER A 212 -12.42 22.53 8.80
N HIS A 213 -11.52 21.66 8.34
CA HIS A 213 -10.08 21.92 8.31
C HIS A 213 -9.40 21.34 7.07
N VAL A 214 -8.28 21.96 6.69
CA VAL A 214 -7.44 21.54 5.57
C VAL A 214 -6.00 21.41 6.07
N PHE A 215 -5.45 20.21 6.04
CA PHE A 215 -4.07 19.94 6.41
C PHE A 215 -3.18 20.08 5.18
N LYS A 216 -2.10 20.86 5.33
CA LYS A 216 -1.11 21.14 4.28
C LYS A 216 0.24 20.64 4.75
N GLY A 217 0.95 19.89 3.91
CA GLY A 217 2.30 19.42 4.27
C GLY A 217 2.85 18.30 3.40
N HIS A 218 1.99 17.55 2.70
CA HIS A 218 2.44 16.67 1.62
C HIS A 218 2.68 17.45 0.33
N LEU A 219 3.70 17.04 -0.42
CA LEU A 219 4.09 17.72 -1.67
C LEU A 219 3.33 17.23 -2.90
N THR A 220 2.72 16.04 -2.81
CA THR A 220 2.01 15.38 -3.91
C THR A 220 0.98 14.39 -3.34
N SER A 221 0.38 13.56 -4.20
CA SER A 221 -0.73 12.65 -3.90
C SER A 221 -0.58 11.91 -2.58
N VAL A 222 -1.60 12.03 -1.72
CA VAL A 222 -1.71 11.27 -0.47
C VAL A 222 -2.51 10.01 -0.78
N TYR A 223 -1.90 8.83 -0.64
CA TYR A 223 -2.50 7.56 -1.06
C TYR A 223 -3.25 6.81 0.04
N ALA A 224 -2.85 6.97 1.30
CA ALA A 224 -3.51 6.31 2.42
C ALA A 224 -3.60 7.22 3.63
N LEU A 225 -4.65 7.02 4.41
CA LEU A 225 -4.93 7.76 5.64
C LEU A 225 -5.50 6.80 6.69
N LYS A 226 -5.01 6.89 7.93
CA LYS A 226 -5.59 6.21 9.08
C LYS A 226 -5.71 7.15 10.26
N ILE A 227 -6.83 7.03 10.95
CA ILE A 227 -7.08 7.66 12.25
C ILE A 227 -6.97 6.56 13.30
N PHE A 228 -6.20 6.79 14.36
CA PHE A 228 -6.04 5.86 15.48
C PHE A 228 -5.71 6.64 16.75
N ASN A 229 -6.48 6.47 17.83
CA ASN A 229 -6.27 7.15 19.12
C ASN A 229 -6.11 8.67 18.98
N GLU A 230 -7.00 9.33 18.22
CA GLU A 230 -6.94 10.77 17.92
C GLU A 230 -5.68 11.25 17.16
N GLU A 231 -4.83 10.33 16.70
CA GLU A 231 -3.72 10.64 15.79
C GLU A 231 -4.13 10.36 14.34
N MET A 232 -3.63 11.18 13.41
CA MET A 232 -3.77 10.93 11.98
C MET A 232 -2.43 10.57 11.36
N TRP A 233 -2.41 9.45 10.65
CA TRP A 233 -1.26 8.96 9.90
C TRP A 233 -1.57 8.95 8.41
N THR A 234 -0.65 9.45 7.60
CA THR A 234 -0.83 9.54 6.14
C THR A 234 0.40 9.07 5.39
N ALA A 235 0.17 8.45 4.23
CA ALA A 235 1.22 8.00 3.31
C ALA A 235 1.06 8.67 1.95
N SER A 236 2.17 9.09 1.36
CA SER A 236 2.15 9.89 0.13
C SER A 236 3.15 9.41 -0.94
N ALA A 237 2.89 9.83 -2.17
CA ALA A 237 3.80 9.78 -3.30
C ALA A 237 5.05 10.69 -3.11
N ASP A 238 5.06 11.57 -2.11
CA ASP A 238 6.25 12.36 -1.77
C ASP A 238 7.33 11.54 -1.04
N LYS A 239 7.11 10.23 -0.91
CA LYS A 239 7.98 9.26 -0.24
C LYS A 239 8.06 9.49 1.26
N THR A 240 7.04 10.10 1.84
CA THR A 240 6.95 10.29 3.28
C THR A 240 5.68 9.67 3.86
N VAL A 241 5.81 9.23 5.10
CA VAL A 241 4.68 9.00 6.01
C VAL A 241 4.72 10.08 7.07
N LYS A 242 3.58 10.71 7.34
CA LYS A 242 3.47 11.79 8.32
C LYS A 242 2.48 11.43 9.41
N ARG A 243 2.85 11.71 10.66
CA ARG A 243 1.92 11.82 11.78
C ARG A 243 1.49 13.28 11.89
N TRP A 244 0.20 13.51 12.03
CA TRP A 244 -0.39 14.83 12.17
C TRP A 244 -0.99 15.00 13.54
N ASP A 245 -0.78 16.18 14.10
CA ASP A 245 -1.54 16.66 15.23
C ASP A 245 -2.86 17.27 14.71
N LEU A 246 -3.97 16.73 15.20
CA LEU A 246 -5.31 17.15 14.79
C LEU A 246 -5.72 18.52 15.35
N GLU A 247 -5.07 18.99 16.43
CA GLU A 247 -5.35 20.31 17.02
C GLU A 247 -4.64 21.43 16.26
N THR A 248 -3.33 21.26 16.02
CA THR A 248 -2.52 22.27 15.31
C THR A 248 -2.65 22.18 13.79
N GLY A 249 -2.92 20.99 13.26
CA GLY A 249 -2.97 20.72 11.82
C GLY A 249 -1.60 20.62 11.16
N GLU A 250 -0.54 20.54 11.95
CA GLU A 250 0.85 20.43 11.48
C GLU A 250 1.36 18.98 11.57
N PRO A 251 2.31 18.59 10.70
CA PRO A 251 2.94 17.29 10.78
C PRO A 251 3.96 17.28 11.92
N ASP A 252 3.73 16.43 12.92
CA ASP A 252 4.61 16.26 14.08
C ASP A 252 5.81 15.37 13.76
N THR A 253 5.57 14.22 13.11
CA THR A 253 6.65 13.28 12.73
C THR A 253 6.62 13.02 11.23
N THR A 254 7.80 12.94 10.59
CA THR A 254 7.95 12.58 9.17
C THR A 254 8.93 11.43 9.02
N LEU A 255 8.46 10.31 8.47
CA LEU A 255 9.23 9.12 8.16
C LEU A 255 9.54 9.08 6.67
N ALA A 256 10.81 9.00 6.30
CA ALA A 256 11.25 9.03 4.90
C ALA A 256 11.40 7.63 4.31
N HIS A 257 11.03 7.49 3.04
CA HIS A 257 11.12 6.26 2.25
C HIS A 257 11.92 6.45 0.96
N PRO A 258 12.48 5.38 0.37
CA PRO A 258 13.16 5.47 -0.92
C PRO A 258 12.21 5.76 -2.10
N ASP A 259 10.96 5.32 -2.00
CA ASP A 259 9.94 5.46 -3.04
C ASP A 259 8.54 5.70 -2.44
N PHE A 260 7.51 5.79 -3.30
CA PHE A 260 6.14 6.13 -2.93
C PHE A 260 5.57 5.17 -1.88
N VAL A 261 4.84 5.70 -0.92
CA VAL A 261 4.19 4.89 0.11
C VAL A 261 2.70 4.77 -0.22
N LYS A 262 2.23 3.53 -0.39
CA LYS A 262 0.89 3.24 -0.93
C LYS A 262 -0.13 2.93 0.15
N CYS A 263 0.28 2.26 1.21
CA CYS A 263 -0.60 1.83 2.28
C CYS A 263 0.13 1.87 3.63
N LEU A 264 -0.63 2.02 4.70
CA LEU A 264 -0.10 2.05 6.07
C LEU A 264 -1.09 1.39 7.04
N VAL A 265 -0.57 0.84 8.14
CA VAL A 265 -1.34 0.36 9.29
C VAL A 265 -0.59 0.73 10.57
N VAL A 266 -1.32 1.15 11.59
CA VAL A 266 -0.78 1.49 12.92
C VAL A 266 -1.22 0.41 13.90
N ILE A 267 -0.27 -0.21 14.62
CA ILE A 267 -0.52 -1.25 15.62
C ILE A 267 0.33 -0.98 16.85
N GLY A 268 -0.31 -0.64 17.97
CA GLY A 268 0.39 -0.36 19.22
C GLY A 268 1.45 0.73 19.02
N PRO A 269 2.73 0.50 19.40
CA PRO A 269 3.80 1.48 19.24
C PRO A 269 4.43 1.48 17.85
N TYR A 270 3.89 0.74 16.88
CA TYR A 270 4.49 0.55 15.57
C TYR A 270 3.62 1.09 14.43
N VAL A 271 4.27 1.68 13.44
CA VAL A 271 3.66 1.98 12.14
C VAL A 271 4.29 1.10 11.06
N ILE A 272 3.43 0.40 10.32
CA ILE A 272 3.81 -0.50 9.24
C ILE A 272 3.40 0.13 7.93
N THR A 273 4.32 0.19 6.97
CA THR A 273 4.14 0.89 5.71
C THR A 273 4.45 -0.03 4.54
N GLY A 274 3.62 -0.01 3.50
CA GLY A 274 3.86 -0.67 2.22
C GLY A 274 4.22 0.35 1.15
N SER A 275 5.34 0.11 0.45
CA SER A 275 5.86 1.03 -0.56
C SER A 275 5.85 0.41 -1.96
N ARG A 276 5.95 1.28 -2.96
CA ARG A 276 6.15 0.92 -4.37
C ARG A 276 7.47 0.20 -4.61
N ASP A 277 8.44 0.38 -3.72
CA ASP A 277 9.73 -0.32 -3.75
C ASP A 277 9.66 -1.78 -3.29
N GLU A 278 8.45 -2.36 -3.23
CA GLU A 278 8.15 -3.77 -2.94
C GLU A 278 8.35 -4.15 -1.47
N ASN A 279 8.87 -3.23 -0.66
CA ASN A 279 9.23 -3.51 0.71
C ASN A 279 8.16 -3.03 1.67
N ILE A 280 8.03 -3.80 2.75
CA ILE A 280 7.24 -3.43 3.91
C ILE A 280 8.23 -3.01 5.00
N ARG A 281 7.99 -1.87 5.64
CA ARG A 281 8.83 -1.34 6.72
C ARG A 281 8.02 -1.18 7.99
N ILE A 282 8.67 -1.42 9.12
CA ILE A 282 8.12 -1.25 10.46
C ILE A 282 8.96 -0.17 11.14
N PHE A 283 8.29 0.89 11.59
CA PHE A 283 8.90 1.95 12.37
C PHE A 283 8.30 1.97 13.78
N GLU A 284 9.12 2.38 14.74
CA GLU A 284 8.65 2.68 16.10
C GLU A 284 8.19 4.13 16.17
N ILE A 285 6.99 4.36 16.72
CA ILE A 285 6.36 5.68 16.78
C ILE A 285 7.12 6.61 17.73
N GLY A 286 7.69 6.07 18.81
CA GLY A 286 8.34 6.87 19.85
C GLY A 286 9.64 7.56 19.42
N ASN A 287 10.41 6.96 18.51
CA ASN A 287 11.69 7.49 18.02
C ASN A 287 11.68 7.81 16.51
N GLY A 288 10.74 7.26 15.75
CA GLY A 288 10.72 7.34 14.28
C GLY A 288 11.75 6.46 13.58
N ASP A 289 12.41 5.55 14.30
CA ASP A 289 13.43 4.67 13.73
C ASP A 289 12.80 3.49 12.98
N MET A 290 13.41 3.14 11.85
CA MET A 290 13.07 1.91 11.12
C MET A 290 13.66 0.69 11.86
N ILE A 291 12.79 -0.13 12.45
CA ILE A 291 13.19 -1.30 13.23
C ILE A 291 13.48 -2.48 12.32
N ASN A 292 12.58 -2.72 11.36
CA ASN A 292 12.60 -3.92 10.54
C ASN A 292 12.06 -3.64 9.12
N LYS A 293 12.45 -4.52 8.20
CA LYS A 293 12.08 -4.50 6.79
C LYS A 293 11.74 -5.92 6.36
N PHE A 294 10.52 -6.12 5.87
CA PHE A 294 10.13 -7.36 5.21
C PHE A 294 10.31 -7.23 3.70
N GLU A 295 11.04 -8.19 3.15
CA GLU A 295 11.33 -8.32 1.73
C GLU A 295 10.68 -9.61 1.25
N GLY A 296 9.89 -9.52 0.19
CA GLY A 296 9.32 -10.73 -0.41
C GLY A 296 8.34 -10.48 -1.55
N HIS A 297 7.65 -9.34 -1.55
CA HIS A 297 6.93 -8.92 -2.75
C HIS A 297 7.91 -8.56 -3.87
N PHE A 298 7.44 -8.69 -5.10
CA PHE A 298 8.20 -8.41 -6.33
C PHE A 298 7.56 -7.31 -7.19
N ASP A 299 6.52 -6.67 -6.63
CA ASP A 299 5.82 -5.53 -7.20
C ASP A 299 5.25 -4.72 -6.03
N GLU A 300 4.67 -3.55 -6.30
CA GLU A 300 4.22 -2.62 -5.28
C GLU A 300 3.23 -3.26 -4.28
N VAL A 301 3.36 -2.88 -3.01
CA VAL A 301 2.44 -3.30 -1.94
C VAL A 301 1.22 -2.38 -1.97
N ALA A 302 0.12 -2.89 -2.52
CA ALA A 302 -1.07 -2.09 -2.79
C ALA A 302 -1.95 -1.90 -1.54
N CYS A 303 -2.09 -2.95 -0.72
CA CYS A 303 -2.94 -2.92 0.47
C CYS A 303 -2.38 -3.77 1.61
N MET A 304 -2.81 -3.44 2.83
CA MET A 304 -2.42 -4.16 4.05
C MET A 304 -3.59 -4.23 5.01
N ALA A 305 -3.65 -5.31 5.79
CA ALA A 305 -4.56 -5.45 6.91
C ALA A 305 -3.90 -6.28 8.01
N VAL A 306 -4.30 -6.06 9.26
CA VAL A 306 -3.75 -6.77 10.41
C VAL A 306 -4.84 -7.44 11.21
N ARG A 307 -4.53 -8.64 11.72
CA ARG A 307 -5.35 -9.34 12.71
C ARG A 307 -4.43 -9.94 13.77
N GLY A 308 -4.58 -9.48 15.00
CA GLY A 308 -3.71 -9.88 16.11
C GLY A 308 -2.24 -9.62 15.76
N ILE A 309 -1.42 -10.66 15.79
CA ILE A 309 0.02 -10.60 15.48
C ILE A 309 0.36 -10.98 14.03
N THR A 310 -0.63 -11.02 13.13
CA THR A 310 -0.40 -11.36 11.72
C THR A 310 -0.76 -10.19 10.82
N LEU A 311 0.21 -9.77 10.02
CA LEU A 311 0.07 -8.79 8.95
C LEU A 311 -0.18 -9.51 7.62
N TYR A 312 -1.23 -9.10 6.93
CA TYR A 312 -1.56 -9.55 5.58
C TYR A 312 -1.27 -8.42 4.60
N THR A 313 -0.48 -8.69 3.57
CA THR A 313 -0.12 -7.72 2.55
C THR A 313 -0.51 -8.21 1.17
N GLY A 314 -1.23 -7.37 0.41
CA GLY A 314 -1.61 -7.62 -0.97
C GLY A 314 -0.75 -6.79 -1.92
N SER A 315 -0.26 -7.41 -2.99
CA SER A 315 0.60 -6.75 -3.97
C SER A 315 0.08 -6.93 -5.40
N LEU A 316 0.54 -6.04 -6.28
CA LEU A 316 0.37 -6.18 -7.72
C LEU A 316 1.11 -7.39 -8.31
N ASP A 317 1.92 -8.05 -7.51
CA ASP A 317 2.58 -9.30 -7.85
C ASP A 317 1.63 -10.52 -7.87
N CYS A 318 0.32 -10.30 -7.68
CA CYS A 318 -0.73 -11.32 -7.60
C CYS A 318 -0.59 -12.24 -6.38
N THR A 319 0.10 -11.81 -5.32
CA THR A 319 0.22 -12.59 -4.08
C THR A 319 -0.32 -11.83 -2.88
N ILE A 320 -0.83 -12.60 -1.93
CA ILE A 320 -1.10 -12.13 -0.58
C ILE A 320 -0.11 -12.83 0.33
N ARG A 321 0.71 -12.06 1.04
CA ARG A 321 1.71 -12.59 1.97
C ARG A 321 1.28 -12.33 3.40
N LYS A 322 1.73 -13.22 4.29
CA LYS A 322 1.49 -13.18 5.73
C LYS A 322 2.81 -12.97 6.45
N TRP A 323 2.82 -12.06 7.40
CA TRP A 323 4.00 -11.75 8.19
C TRP A 323 3.65 -11.81 9.66
N SER A 324 4.49 -12.48 10.45
CA SER A 324 4.40 -12.39 11.89
C SER A 324 4.95 -11.03 12.34
N ILE A 325 4.17 -10.34 13.17
CA ILE A 325 4.52 -9.07 13.81
C ILE A 325 4.60 -9.22 15.34
N ALA A 326 4.91 -10.43 15.83
CA ALA A 326 5.26 -10.62 17.24
C ALA A 326 6.51 -9.80 17.58
N GLU A 327 6.58 -9.21 18.77
CA GLU A 327 7.72 -8.36 19.17
C GLU A 327 9.07 -9.08 19.04
N GLU A 328 9.09 -10.38 19.34
CA GLU A 328 10.25 -11.24 19.19
C GLU A 328 10.70 -11.32 17.73
N ASP A 329 9.77 -11.49 16.78
CA ASP A 329 10.06 -11.60 15.34
C ASP A 329 10.47 -10.26 14.72
N ILE A 330 9.92 -9.16 15.26
CA ILE A 330 10.29 -7.81 14.84
C ILE A 330 11.75 -7.53 15.22
N ARG A 331 12.17 -7.89 16.46
CA ARG A 331 13.49 -7.57 17.01
C ARG A 331 14.59 -8.57 16.66
N THR A 332 14.30 -9.88 16.59
CA THR A 332 15.31 -10.91 16.27
C THR A 332 15.93 -10.74 14.88
N LYS A 333 15.17 -10.27 13.89
CA LYS A 333 15.73 -9.92 12.57
C LYS A 333 16.67 -8.72 12.63
N THR A 334 16.46 -7.79 13.56
CA THR A 334 17.34 -6.64 13.81
C THR A 334 18.66 -7.09 14.46
N GLU A 335 18.61 -8.01 15.41
CA GLU A 335 19.81 -8.59 16.06
C GLU A 335 20.62 -9.49 15.13
N ASN A 336 19.96 -10.30 14.30
CA ASN A 336 20.63 -11.09 13.28
C ASN A 336 21.30 -10.20 12.21
N LYS A 337 20.69 -9.08 11.81
CA LYS A 337 21.34 -8.10 10.92
C LYS A 337 22.52 -7.38 11.59
N LYS A 338 22.43 -7.02 12.88
CA LYS A 338 23.55 -6.41 13.64
C LYS A 338 24.70 -7.39 13.87
N SER A 339 24.42 -8.68 14.09
CA SER A 339 25.45 -9.72 14.22
C SER A 339 26.09 -10.09 12.87
N LEU A 340 25.30 -10.14 11.78
CA LEU A 340 25.82 -10.31 10.42
C LEU A 340 26.70 -9.13 9.99
N GLN A 341 26.33 -7.88 10.31
CA GLN A 341 27.18 -6.70 10.08
C GLN A 341 28.46 -6.70 10.92
N LYS A 342 28.45 -7.28 12.13
CA LYS A 342 29.67 -7.50 12.94
C LYS A 342 30.54 -8.65 12.43
N SER A 343 30.02 -9.51 11.56
CA SER A 343 30.73 -10.69 11.04
C SER A 343 31.39 -10.49 9.68
N ILE A 344 31.28 -9.30 9.07
CA ILE A 344 32.11 -8.96 7.90
C ILE A 344 33.56 -8.90 8.38
N PRO A 345 34.47 -9.78 7.92
CA PRO A 345 35.87 -9.65 8.26
C PRO A 345 36.34 -8.33 7.66
N ILE A 346 36.84 -7.43 8.52
CA ILE A 346 37.61 -6.27 8.09
C ILE A 346 38.77 -6.84 7.27
N LYS A 347 38.67 -6.81 5.95
CA LYS A 347 39.85 -6.94 5.10
C LYS A 347 40.72 -5.76 5.49
N LYS A 348 41.82 -6.04 6.20
CA LYS A 348 42.93 -5.10 6.33
C LYS A 348 43.30 -4.70 4.91
N GLU A 349 42.98 -3.47 4.53
CA GLU A 349 43.65 -2.83 3.41
C GLU A 349 45.13 -2.84 3.74
N VAL A 350 45.88 -3.66 3.01
CA VAL A 350 47.33 -3.55 2.96
C VAL A 350 47.58 -2.26 2.21
N ASN A 351 48.06 -1.25 2.94
CA ASN A 351 48.65 -0.05 2.37
C ASN A 351 49.84 -0.48 1.49
N SER A 352 49.62 -0.66 0.19
CA SER A 352 50.70 -0.79 -0.79
C SER A 352 50.97 0.58 -1.41
N SER A 353 51.57 1.46 -0.60
CA SER A 353 52.25 2.65 -1.07
C SER A 353 53.75 2.41 -0.87
N LEU A 354 54.35 1.75 -1.85
CA LEU A 354 55.80 1.74 -2.04
C LEU A 354 55.98 1.79 -3.56
N LEU A 355 56.42 2.95 -4.07
CA LEU A 355 56.95 3.06 -5.43
C LEU A 355 58.06 2.01 -5.59
N THR A 356 58.18 1.47 -6.80
CA THR A 356 59.30 0.62 -7.14
C THR A 356 60.57 1.46 -7.33
N GLU A 357 61.75 0.91 -7.01
CA GLU A 357 63.05 1.61 -7.16
C GLU A 357 63.30 2.11 -8.60
N GLU A 358 62.58 1.55 -9.58
CA GLU A 358 62.62 1.97 -10.98
C GLU A 358 61.83 3.27 -11.22
N GLU A 359 60.67 3.44 -10.57
CA GLU A 359 59.85 4.65 -10.64
C GLU A 359 60.51 5.84 -9.91
N GLU A 360 61.26 5.60 -8.83
CA GLU A 360 62.04 6.65 -8.16
C GLU A 360 63.23 7.13 -9.02
N ARG A 361 63.80 6.25 -9.86
CA ARG A 361 64.93 6.58 -10.73
C ARG A 361 64.49 7.40 -11.94
N GLU A 362 63.32 7.11 -12.52
CA GLU A 362 62.74 7.91 -13.61
C GLU A 362 62.32 9.32 -13.15
N LEU A 363 61.83 9.46 -11.92
CA LEU A 363 61.49 10.77 -11.33
C LEU A 363 62.72 11.65 -11.08
N ALA A 364 63.88 11.05 -10.80
CA ALA A 364 65.13 11.78 -10.61
C ALA A 364 65.69 12.33 -11.93
N GLU A 365 65.57 11.58 -13.04
CA GLU A 365 65.99 12.05 -14.38
C GLU A 365 65.08 13.17 -14.92
N LEU A 366 63.82 13.23 -14.49
CA LEU A 366 62.87 14.29 -14.89
C LEU A 366 63.06 15.62 -14.13
N MET A 367 63.90 15.66 -13.10
CA MET A 367 64.15 16.85 -12.27
C MET A 367 65.55 17.47 -12.44
N GLU A 368 66.37 16.99 -13.39
CA GLU A 368 67.64 17.63 -13.81
C GLU A 368 67.51 18.52 -15.05
#